data_AF-A0A8S3JYL4-F1
#
_entry.id   AF-A0A8S3JYL4-F1
#
_cell.length_a   1.000
_cell.length_b   1.000
_cell.length_c   1.000
_cell.angle_alpha   90.00
_cell.angle_beta   90.00
_cell.angle_gamma   90.00
#
_symmetry.space_group_name_H-M   'P 1'
#
loop_
_entity.id
_entity.type
_entity.pdbx_description
1 polymer ?
#
loop_
_entity_poly.entity_id
_entity_poly.type
_entity_poly.pdbx_seq_one_letter_code
_entity_poly.pdbx_strand_id
1 'polypeptide(L)'
;DEQEFFKRESTIKAPKTNKIIQTPFPPPQSDRTEDFDIDIEQLKQLAKQEAGPLIIERYSPSEKQIDYVLSTITLTFNQPMIAVSSVDDKMNTEDLGISLTPKIEGQWRWTGTKTLQFEAKHRLPYATKYTLRVDKEHCVSAIE
;
A
#
# COMPACT_ATOMS: atom_id res chain seq x y z
N ASP A 1 18.72 47.25 70.33
CA ASP A 1 18.01 46.64 69.20
C ASP A 1 19.02 46.06 68.23
N GLU A 2 19.26 44.76 68.32
CA GLU A 2 19.99 44.02 67.28
C GLU A 2 18.94 43.36 66.40
N GLN A 3 18.68 43.95 65.24
CA GLN A 3 17.64 43.47 64.34
C GLN A 3 18.22 42.36 63.46
N GLU A 4 17.74 41.13 63.65
CA GLU A 4 18.13 39.97 62.85
C GLU A 4 17.77 40.20 61.37
N PHE A 5 18.79 40.19 60.52
CA PHE A 5 18.66 40.39 59.09
C PHE A 5 17.93 39.21 58.44
N PHE A 6 16.74 39.46 57.89
CA PHE A 6 15.93 38.46 57.17
C PHE A 6 16.68 37.95 55.93
N LYS A 7 17.22 36.73 56.00
CA LYS A 7 17.80 36.04 54.84
C LYS A 7 16.69 35.30 54.08
N ARG A 8 16.55 35.64 52.80
CA ARG A 8 15.68 34.95 51.83
C ARG A 8 16.03 33.47 51.69
N GLU A 9 15.02 32.64 51.44
CA GLU A 9 15.15 31.20 51.20
C GLU A 9 16.08 30.96 50.00
N SER A 10 17.02 30.01 50.15
CA SER A 10 18.03 29.74 49.13
C SER A 10 17.43 29.13 47.87
N THR A 11 17.89 29.59 46.70
CA THR A 11 17.47 29.12 45.37
C THR A 11 17.72 27.62 45.17
N ILE A 12 16.85 26.99 44.38
CA ILE A 12 16.93 25.59 43.96
C ILE A 12 18.32 25.32 43.33
N LYS A 13 18.95 24.21 43.72
CA LYS A 13 20.28 23.84 43.19
C LYS A 13 20.23 23.67 41.68
N ALA A 14 21.29 24.12 41.01
CA ALA A 14 21.39 24.06 39.57
C ALA A 14 21.26 22.61 39.04
N PRO A 15 20.71 22.46 37.82
CA PRO A 15 20.90 21.37 36.90
C PRO A 15 22.03 20.39 37.20
N LYS A 16 21.82 19.15 37.66
CA LYS A 16 22.90 18.18 37.47
C LYS A 16 23.00 17.89 35.97
N THR A 17 24.15 18.17 35.38
CA THR A 17 24.40 17.82 33.98
C THR A 17 24.23 16.31 33.77
N ASN A 18 23.61 15.91 32.67
CA ASN A 18 23.46 14.49 32.35
C ASN A 18 24.81 13.90 31.90
N LYS A 19 24.93 12.57 31.96
CA LYS A 19 26.08 11.89 31.34
C LYS A 19 25.78 11.75 29.85
N ILE A 20 26.69 12.27 29.02
CA ILE A 20 26.67 12.04 27.58
C ILE A 20 27.17 10.60 27.34
N ILE A 21 26.29 9.72 26.89
CA ILE A 21 26.67 8.35 26.49
C ILE A 21 27.06 8.41 25.02
N GLN A 22 28.36 8.30 24.74
CA GLN A 22 28.85 8.17 23.36
C GLN A 22 28.91 6.69 23.01
N THR A 23 27.90 6.20 22.28
CA THR A 23 27.95 4.89 21.64
C THR A 23 28.53 5.02 20.23
N PRO A 24 29.44 4.13 19.81
CA PRO A 24 29.94 4.12 18.45
C PRO A 24 28.84 3.69 17.47
N PHE A 25 28.89 4.23 16.25
CA PHE A 25 28.10 3.75 15.13
C PHE A 25 29.03 3.07 14.10
N PRO A 26 28.72 1.85 13.64
CA PRO A 26 27.57 1.01 13.99
C PRO A 26 27.64 0.42 15.42
N PRO A 27 26.50 0.03 16.03
CA PRO A 27 26.48 -0.58 17.36
C PRO A 27 27.36 -1.84 17.42
N PRO A 28 27.97 -2.15 18.58
CA PRO A 28 28.76 -3.36 18.75
C PRO A 28 27.92 -4.62 18.49
N GLN A 29 28.52 -5.64 17.86
CA GLN A 29 27.81 -6.86 17.43
C GLN A 29 27.10 -7.60 18.57
N SER A 30 27.50 -7.41 19.83
CA SER A 30 26.83 -8.00 21.00
C SER A 30 25.46 -7.39 21.31
N ASP A 31 25.25 -6.12 20.93
CA ASP A 31 23.95 -5.42 21.05
C ASP A 31 23.11 -5.55 19.77
N ARG A 32 23.71 -6.06 18.69
CA ARG A 32 22.97 -6.47 17.51
C ARG A 32 22.33 -7.80 17.87
N THR A 33 21.07 -7.76 18.31
CA THR A 33 20.23 -8.96 18.39
C THR A 33 20.51 -9.77 17.14
N GLU A 34 20.96 -11.01 17.33
CA GLU A 34 21.38 -11.96 16.29
C GLU A 34 20.56 -11.73 15.02
N ASP A 35 21.22 -11.67 13.86
CA ASP A 35 20.57 -11.56 12.57
C ASP A 35 19.36 -12.51 12.58
N PHE A 36 18.15 -11.96 12.70
CA PHE A 36 16.95 -12.77 12.65
C PHE A 36 17.02 -13.41 11.28
N ASP A 37 17.21 -14.73 11.23
CA ASP A 37 17.04 -15.49 10.00
C ASP A 37 15.57 -15.33 9.65
N ILE A 38 15.28 -14.29 8.87
CA ILE A 38 13.93 -13.98 8.42
C ILE A 38 13.61 -15.06 7.41
N ASP A 39 12.85 -16.06 7.83
CA ASP A 39 12.28 -17.04 6.91
C ASP A 39 11.22 -16.34 6.03
N ILE A 40 11.66 -15.94 4.84
CA ILE A 40 10.85 -15.25 3.84
C ILE A 40 9.62 -16.09 3.47
N GLU A 41 9.72 -17.42 3.47
CA GLU A 41 8.62 -18.30 3.12
C GLU A 41 7.57 -18.34 4.23
N GLN A 42 8.00 -18.36 5.49
CA GLN A 42 7.09 -18.28 6.64
C GLN A 42 6.32 -16.95 6.67
N LEU A 43 6.98 -15.83 6.36
CA LEU A 43 6.31 -14.52 6.23
C LEU A 43 5.29 -14.49 5.09
N LYS A 44 5.61 -15.07 3.93
CA LYS A 44 4.66 -15.19 2.81
C LYS A 44 3.44 -16.02 3.19
N GLN A 45 3.63 -17.11 3.94
CA GLN A 45 2.53 -17.97 4.38
C GLN A 45 1.61 -17.25 5.36
N LEU A 46 2.15 -16.52 6.34
CA LEU A 46 1.39 -15.70 7.27
C LEU A 46 0.58 -14.62 6.54
N ALA A 47 1.22 -13.91 5.59
CA ALA A 47 0.53 -12.91 4.77
C ALA A 47 -0.60 -13.51 3.92
N LYS A 48 -0.42 -14.72 3.38
CA LYS A 48 -1.46 -15.43 2.63
C LYS A 48 -2.61 -15.91 3.53
N GLN A 49 -2.34 -16.21 4.80
CA GLN A 49 -3.35 -16.66 5.75
C GLN A 49 -4.22 -15.50 6.27
N GLU A 50 -3.65 -14.30 6.42
CA GLU A 50 -4.41 -13.09 6.75
C GLU A 50 -5.22 -12.55 5.57
N ALA A 51 -4.74 -12.79 4.35
CA ALA A 51 -5.45 -12.51 3.12
C ALA A 51 -6.67 -13.44 3.00
N GLY A 52 -7.84 -12.92 3.41
CA GLY A 52 -9.14 -13.57 3.18
C GLY A 52 -9.44 -13.75 1.68
N PRO A 53 -10.71 -14.01 1.30
CA PRO A 53 -11.06 -14.08 -0.12
C PRO A 53 -10.69 -12.76 -0.82
N LEU A 54 -10.12 -12.84 -2.03
CA LEU A 54 -9.83 -11.64 -2.82
C LEU A 54 -11.15 -10.97 -3.18
N ILE A 55 -11.29 -9.69 -2.89
CA ILE A 55 -12.47 -8.90 -3.26
C ILE A 55 -12.07 -7.64 -4.03
N ILE A 56 -12.94 -7.21 -4.93
CA ILE A 56 -12.85 -5.89 -5.56
C ILE A 56 -13.48 -4.89 -4.60
N GLU A 57 -12.65 -4.05 -3.97
CA GLU A 57 -13.11 -2.98 -3.07
C GLU A 57 -13.65 -1.78 -3.84
N ARG A 58 -12.99 -1.43 -4.94
CA ARG A 58 -13.36 -0.26 -5.73
C ARG A 58 -13.20 -0.53 -7.21
N TYR A 59 -14.11 0.03 -7.99
CA TYR A 59 -13.95 0.12 -9.44
C TYR A 59 -14.39 1.51 -9.90
N SER A 60 -13.76 1.97 -10.97
CA SER A 60 -14.08 3.22 -11.64
C SER A 60 -14.03 2.98 -13.14
N PRO A 61 -15.04 3.37 -13.91
CA PRO A 61 -16.30 4.03 -13.50
C PRO A 61 -17.24 3.10 -12.72
N SER A 62 -17.88 3.61 -11.66
CA SER A 62 -18.86 2.84 -10.86
C SER A 62 -20.30 2.96 -11.38
N GLU A 63 -20.53 3.93 -12.27
CA GLU A 63 -21.85 4.22 -12.82
C GLU A 63 -22.21 3.25 -13.95
N LYS A 64 -23.48 2.83 -13.99
CA LYS A 64 -23.98 1.94 -15.06
C LYS A 64 -24.05 2.62 -16.42
N GLN A 65 -24.27 3.93 -16.43
CA GLN A 65 -24.33 4.78 -17.62
C GLN A 65 -23.35 5.92 -17.42
N ILE A 66 -22.64 6.28 -18.49
CA ILE A 66 -21.52 7.21 -18.43
C ILE A 66 -21.71 8.19 -19.58
N ASP A 67 -21.91 9.45 -19.22
CA ASP A 67 -22.25 10.52 -20.16
C ASP A 67 -21.04 11.40 -20.53
N TYR A 68 -19.83 10.99 -20.12
CA TYR A 68 -18.57 11.68 -20.38
C TYR A 68 -17.54 10.77 -21.06
N VAL A 69 -16.51 11.38 -21.66
CA VAL A 69 -15.43 10.66 -22.34
C VAL A 69 -14.61 9.88 -21.31
N LEU A 70 -14.47 8.58 -21.55
CA LEU A 70 -13.59 7.72 -20.78
C LEU A 70 -12.44 7.20 -21.63
N SER A 71 -11.26 7.23 -21.03
CA SER A 71 -10.03 6.62 -21.55
C SER A 71 -9.43 5.62 -20.57
N THR A 72 -9.84 5.63 -19.30
CA THR A 72 -9.25 4.78 -18.26
C THR A 72 -10.30 4.04 -17.44
N ILE A 73 -10.01 2.78 -17.10
CA ILE A 73 -10.80 1.95 -16.20
C ILE A 73 -9.89 1.50 -15.06
N THR A 74 -10.34 1.61 -13.81
CA THR A 74 -9.54 1.30 -12.62
C THR A 74 -10.24 0.29 -11.74
N LEU A 75 -9.50 -0.67 -11.22
CA LEU A 75 -9.93 -1.72 -10.30
C LEU A 75 -8.99 -1.73 -9.10
N THR A 76 -9.54 -1.76 -7.89
CA THR A 76 -8.80 -1.83 -6.63
C THR A 76 -9.25 -3.05 -5.85
N PHE A 77 -8.28 -3.85 -5.42
CA PHE A 77 -8.46 -5.07 -4.65
C PHE A 77 -8.19 -4.84 -3.15
N ASN A 78 -8.75 -5.68 -2.29
CA ASN A 78 -8.50 -5.62 -0.84
C ASN A 78 -7.07 -5.95 -0.44
N GLN A 79 -6.37 -6.76 -1.24
CA GLN A 79 -5.03 -7.27 -0.92
C GLN A 79 -4.06 -7.07 -2.11
N PRO A 80 -2.74 -7.04 -1.86
CA PRO A 80 -1.77 -6.88 -2.93
C PRO A 80 -1.78 -8.10 -3.86
N MET A 81 -1.91 -7.85 -5.16
CA MET A 81 -1.94 -8.89 -6.21
C MET A 81 -0.58 -9.07 -6.89
N ILE A 82 0.27 -8.06 -6.82
CA ILE A 82 1.61 -8.08 -7.38
C ILE A 82 2.60 -7.57 -6.33
N ALA A 83 3.81 -8.12 -6.37
CA ALA A 83 4.92 -7.57 -5.60
C ALA A 83 5.20 -6.11 -6.03
N VAL A 84 5.79 -5.31 -5.14
CA VAL A 84 6.21 -3.95 -5.51
C VAL A 84 7.30 -4.08 -6.57
N SER A 85 6.96 -3.79 -7.82
CA SER A 85 7.87 -3.79 -8.96
C SER A 85 8.03 -2.36 -9.50
N SER A 86 8.91 -2.18 -10.48
CA SER A 86 9.10 -0.88 -11.12
C SER A 86 7.86 -0.52 -11.95
N VAL A 87 7.54 0.77 -12.06
CA VAL A 87 6.31 1.27 -12.70
C VAL A 87 6.21 0.88 -14.19
N ASP A 88 7.35 0.59 -14.83
CA ASP A 88 7.45 0.21 -16.25
C ASP A 88 7.25 -1.28 -16.55
N ASP A 89 7.06 -2.14 -15.53
CA ASP A 89 6.85 -3.57 -15.77
C ASP A 89 5.48 -3.81 -16.45
N LYS A 90 5.53 -4.03 -17.76
CA LYS A 90 4.38 -4.42 -18.58
C LYS A 90 3.94 -5.83 -18.21
N MET A 91 2.98 -5.92 -17.30
CA MET A 91 2.43 -7.21 -16.84
C MET A 91 1.48 -7.82 -17.87
N ASN A 92 1.51 -9.15 -17.97
CA ASN A 92 0.55 -9.92 -18.76
C ASN A 92 -0.73 -10.12 -17.94
N THR A 93 -1.84 -9.49 -18.34
CA THR A 93 -3.12 -9.57 -17.61
C THR A 93 -3.79 -10.94 -17.66
N GLU A 94 -3.29 -11.84 -18.51
CA GLU A 94 -3.75 -13.21 -18.62
C GLU A 94 -3.55 -13.98 -17.30
N ASP A 95 -2.49 -13.67 -16.55
CA ASP A 95 -2.21 -14.31 -15.25
C ASP A 95 -3.27 -13.99 -14.18
N LEU A 96 -4.01 -12.89 -14.35
CA LEU A 96 -5.03 -12.43 -13.40
C LEU A 96 -6.46 -12.84 -13.81
N GLY A 97 -6.62 -13.48 -14.98
CA GLY A 97 -7.95 -13.87 -15.49
C GLY A 97 -8.90 -12.68 -15.72
N ILE A 98 -8.36 -11.52 -16.09
CA ILE A 98 -9.15 -10.30 -16.33
C ILE A 98 -9.44 -10.18 -17.83
N SER A 99 -10.71 -10.17 -18.20
CA SER A 99 -11.16 -10.01 -19.59
C SER A 99 -12.09 -8.81 -19.75
N LEU A 100 -11.80 -7.98 -20.76
CA LEU A 100 -12.61 -6.83 -21.16
C LEU A 100 -13.28 -7.13 -22.51
N THR A 101 -14.60 -7.05 -22.54
CA THR A 101 -15.42 -7.25 -23.75
C THR A 101 -16.27 -6.02 -24.03
N PRO A 102 -16.31 -5.49 -25.27
CA PRO A 102 -15.51 -5.87 -26.44
C PRO A 102 -14.01 -5.56 -26.28
N LYS A 103 -13.15 -6.23 -27.06
CA LYS A 103 -11.70 -6.00 -27.04
C LYS A 103 -11.38 -4.60 -27.54
N ILE A 104 -10.58 -3.86 -26.78
CA ILE A 104 -10.18 -2.49 -27.09
C ILE A 104 -8.66 -2.45 -27.09
N GLU A 105 -8.09 -1.70 -28.03
CA GLU A 105 -6.66 -1.41 -28.00
C GLU A 105 -6.33 -0.53 -26.80
N GLY A 106 -5.50 -1.03 -25.90
CA GLY A 106 -5.05 -0.32 -24.71
C GLY A 106 -3.95 -1.09 -24.00
N GLN A 107 -3.50 -0.53 -22.87
CA GLN A 107 -2.49 -1.12 -22.03
C GLN A 107 -3.01 -1.22 -20.60
N TRP A 108 -2.63 -2.31 -19.94
CA TRP A 108 -2.87 -2.50 -18.52
C TRP A 108 -1.62 -2.11 -17.74
N ARG A 109 -1.81 -1.38 -16.65
CA ARG A 109 -0.74 -1.00 -15.73
C ARG A 109 -1.19 -1.10 -14.29
N TRP A 110 -0.28 -1.54 -13.42
CA TRP A 110 -0.47 -1.44 -11.98
C TRP A 110 -0.05 -0.04 -11.52
N THR A 111 -1.00 0.73 -10.97
CA THR A 111 -0.70 2.03 -10.34
C THR A 111 -0.22 1.85 -8.89
N GLY A 112 -0.42 0.66 -8.33
CA GLY A 112 0.13 0.20 -7.05
C GLY A 112 -0.09 -1.30 -6.91
N THR A 113 0.34 -1.92 -5.80
CA THR A 113 0.24 -3.38 -5.62
C THR A 113 -1.20 -3.92 -5.56
N LYS A 114 -2.18 -3.04 -5.32
CA LYS A 114 -3.61 -3.36 -5.21
C LYS A 114 -4.48 -2.75 -6.31
N THR A 115 -3.94 -1.84 -7.12
CA THR A 115 -4.76 -1.04 -8.05
C THR A 115 -4.31 -1.24 -9.48
N LEU A 116 -5.16 -1.88 -10.28
CA LEU A 116 -4.97 -2.12 -11.70
C LEU A 116 -5.72 -1.07 -12.51
N GLN A 117 -5.06 -0.51 -13.51
CA GLN A 117 -5.61 0.50 -14.39
C GLN A 117 -5.44 0.08 -15.86
N PHE A 118 -6.55 0.09 -16.60
CA PHE A 118 -6.55 0.00 -18.05
C PHE A 118 -6.53 1.40 -18.64
N GLU A 119 -5.65 1.63 -19.59
CA GLU A 119 -5.54 2.86 -20.36
C GLU A 119 -5.77 2.54 -21.84
N ALA A 120 -6.90 2.98 -22.36
CA ALA A 120 -7.25 2.79 -23.76
C ALA A 120 -6.39 3.72 -24.63
N LYS A 121 -5.89 3.19 -25.75
CA LYS A 121 -5.09 3.96 -26.71
C LYS A 121 -5.92 5.06 -27.39
N HIS A 122 -7.22 4.81 -27.52
CA HIS A 122 -8.20 5.74 -28.06
C HIS A 122 -9.37 5.86 -27.10
N ARG A 123 -10.14 6.96 -27.22
CA ARG A 123 -11.37 7.15 -26.45
C ARG A 123 -12.31 5.95 -26.62
N LEU A 124 -12.98 5.56 -25.55
CA LEU A 124 -14.00 4.52 -25.61
C LEU A 124 -15.16 5.00 -26.50
N PRO A 125 -15.58 4.21 -27.50
CA PRO A 125 -16.79 4.49 -28.27
C PRO A 125 -18.02 4.73 -27.38
N TYR A 126 -18.78 5.76 -27.72
CA TYR A 126 -20.07 6.03 -27.08
C TYR A 126 -21.08 4.91 -27.39
N ALA A 127 -22.12 4.83 -26.56
CA ALA A 127 -23.23 3.89 -26.73
C ALA A 127 -22.80 2.41 -26.83
N THR A 128 -21.65 2.05 -26.25
CA THR A 128 -21.13 0.69 -26.25
C THR A 128 -21.18 0.12 -24.84
N LYS A 129 -21.73 -1.09 -24.70
CA LYS A 129 -21.75 -1.79 -23.43
C LYS A 129 -20.44 -2.54 -23.24
N TYR A 130 -19.69 -2.14 -22.22
CA TYR A 130 -18.48 -2.84 -21.80
C TYR A 130 -18.79 -3.78 -20.64
N THR A 131 -18.22 -4.98 -20.69
CA THR A 131 -18.29 -5.97 -19.62
C THR A 131 -16.87 -6.35 -19.25
N LEU A 132 -16.51 -6.08 -18.00
CA LEU A 132 -15.26 -6.52 -17.42
C LEU A 132 -15.54 -7.73 -16.54
N ARG A 133 -14.84 -8.84 -16.79
CA ARG A 133 -14.93 -10.06 -16.00
C ARG A 133 -13.58 -10.33 -15.35
N VAL A 134 -13.64 -10.76 -14.10
CA VAL A 134 -12.50 -11.24 -13.32
C VAL A 134 -12.84 -12.67 -12.90
N ASP A 135 -12.01 -13.63 -13.28
CA ASP A 135 -12.30 -15.04 -13.01
C ASP A 135 -12.31 -15.37 -11.51
N LYS A 136 -13.32 -16.18 -11.14
CA LYS A 136 -13.69 -16.46 -9.74
C LYS A 136 -12.65 -17.29 -8.99
N GLU A 137 -11.80 -18.05 -9.68
CA GLU A 137 -10.71 -18.79 -9.05
C GLU A 137 -9.72 -17.84 -8.34
N HIS A 138 -9.71 -16.58 -8.78
CA HIS A 138 -8.90 -15.54 -8.19
C HIS A 138 -9.69 -14.50 -7.40
N CYS A 139 -11.01 -14.32 -7.57
CA CYS A 139 -11.76 -13.25 -6.89
C CYS A 139 -13.21 -13.60 -6.50
N VAL A 140 -13.61 -13.25 -5.28
CA VAL A 140 -15.01 -13.15 -4.84
C VAL A 140 -15.46 -11.70 -5.02
N SER A 141 -16.46 -11.44 -5.85
CA SER A 141 -17.01 -10.08 -5.98
C SER A 141 -17.77 -9.70 -4.71
N ALA A 142 -17.39 -8.61 -4.03
CA ALA A 142 -18.11 -8.07 -2.87
C ALA A 142 -19.19 -7.04 -3.25
N ILE A 143 -19.66 -7.08 -4.50
CA ILE A 143 -20.56 -6.06 -5.06
C ILE A 143 -21.93 -6.71 -5.26
N GLU A 144 -22.93 -6.27 -4.50
CA GLU A 144 -24.38 -6.48 -4.77
C GLU A 144 -24.90 -5.46 -5.79
#